data_AF-A0AAN8H6W5-F1
#
_entry.id   AF-A0AAN8H6W5-F1
#
_cell.length_a   1.000
_cell.length_b   1.000
_cell.length_c   1.000
_cell.angle_alpha   90.00
_cell.angle_beta   90.00
_cell.angle_gamma   90.00
#
_symmetry.space_group_name_H-M   'P 1'
#
loop_
_entity.id
_entity.type
_entity.pdbx_description
1 polymer ?
#
loop_
_entity_poly.entity_id
_entity_poly.type
_entity_poly.pdbx_seq_one_letter_code
_entity_poly.pdbx_strand_id
1 'polypeptide(L)' 'MGCVVRRTYTVPYLYMVHIDTNHKLIRYNFVIFGEIDGSSRKIMYLKVADNNRSDTHLVFFNEAVNEHGYPLRVR' A
#
# COMPACT_ATOMS: atom_id res chain seq x y z
N MET A 1 10.75 -9.24 -33.86
CA MET A 1 10.26 -8.30 -32.84
C MET A 1 9.02 -8.89 -32.18
N GLY A 2 9.18 -9.58 -31.05
CA GLY A 2 8.04 -10.13 -30.31
C GLY A 2 7.47 -9.06 -29.38
N CYS A 3 6.31 -8.50 -29.74
CA CYS A 3 5.57 -7.64 -28.83
C CYS A 3 4.97 -8.50 -27.71
N VAL A 4 5.42 -8.33 -26.48
CA VAL A 4 4.78 -8.94 -25.31
C VAL A 4 3.49 -8.18 -25.03
N VAL A 5 2.38 -8.72 -25.52
CA VAL A 5 1.04 -8.21 -25.19
C VAL A 5 0.78 -8.54 -23.72
N ARG A 6 0.83 -7.51 -22.86
CA ARG A 6 0.44 -7.67 -21.46
C ARG A 6 -1.07 -7.94 -21.40
N ARG A 7 -1.45 -9.03 -20.75
CA ARG A 7 -2.87 -9.32 -20.47
C ARG A 7 -3.38 -8.32 -19.44
N THR A 8 -4.46 -7.63 -19.77
CA THR A 8 -5.20 -6.77 -18.84
C THR A 8 -6.10 -7.66 -18.00
N TYR A 9 -5.86 -7.68 -16.68
CA TYR A 9 -6.72 -8.35 -15.73
C TYR A 9 -7.37 -7.31 -14.83
N THR A 10 -8.68 -7.40 -14.65
CA THR A 10 -9.42 -6.57 -13.70
C THR A 10 -9.69 -7.42 -12.47
N VAL A 11 -9.30 -6.92 -11.31
CA VAL A 11 -9.54 -7.58 -10.02
C VAL A 11 -10.63 -6.81 -9.26
N PRO A 12 -11.44 -7.48 -8.42
CA PRO A 12 -12.44 -6.78 -7.60
C PRO A 12 -11.77 -5.86 -6.57
N TYR A 13 -12.56 -4.94 -6.01
CA TYR A 13 -12.12 -4.03 -4.96
C TYR A 13 -11.52 -4.82 -3.77
N LEU A 14 -10.38 -4.35 -3.24
CA LEU A 14 -9.69 -4.97 -2.11
C LEU A 14 -9.08 -6.37 -2.39
N TYR A 15 -8.99 -6.79 -3.66
CA TYR A 15 -8.44 -8.10 -4.00
C TYR A 15 -6.91 -8.17 -3.85
N MET A 16 -6.23 -7.11 -4.26
CA MET A 16 -4.79 -6.95 -4.14
C MET A 16 -4.50 -5.52 -3.71
N VAL A 17 -3.91 -5.35 -2.53
CA VAL A 17 -3.42 -4.06 -2.06
C VAL A 17 -1.90 -4.02 -2.17
N HIS A 18 -1.39 -2.86 -2.54
CA HIS A 18 0.02 -2.57 -2.63
C HIS A 18 0.42 -1.70 -1.47
N ILE A 19 1.34 -2.18 -0.65
CA ILE A 19 1.89 -1.39 0.45
C ILE A 19 3.29 -0.95 0.08
N ASP A 20 3.49 0.36 0.00
CA ASP A 20 4.78 0.97 -0.30
C ASP A 20 5.24 1.88 0.85
N THR A 21 6.53 1.80 1.16
CA THR A 21 7.16 2.67 2.16
C THR A 21 8.18 3.55 1.47
N ASN A 22 7.93 4.86 1.49
CA ASN A 22 8.82 5.84 0.89
C ASN A 22 9.80 6.39 1.93
N HIS A 23 11.09 6.16 1.67
CA HIS A 23 12.19 6.60 2.53
C HIS A 23 12.90 7.84 1.98
N LYS A 24 12.33 8.64 1.07
CA LYS A 24 13.07 9.80 0.50
C LYS A 24 13.46 10.87 1.52
N LEU A 25 12.83 10.89 2.69
CA LEU A 25 13.06 11.86 3.75
C LEU A 25 13.94 11.32 4.90
N ILE A 26 14.91 10.43 4.59
CA ILE A 26 15.87 9.90 5.59
C ILE A 26 16.55 11.00 6.38
N ARG A 27 16.87 12.13 5.74
CA ARG A 27 17.55 13.27 6.40
C ARG A 27 16.75 13.87 7.56
N TYR A 28 15.44 13.71 7.54
CA TYR A 28 14.50 14.15 8.59
C TYR A 28 13.94 12.97 9.39
N ASN A 29 14.46 11.77 9.15
CA ASN A 29 13.98 10.52 9.72
C ASN A 29 12.51 10.19 9.42
N PHE A 30 11.93 10.78 8.37
CA PHE A 30 10.53 10.53 8.01
C PHE A 30 10.42 9.38 7.00
N VAL A 31 9.51 8.47 7.33
CA VAL A 31 9.09 7.36 6.48
C VAL A 31 7.61 7.55 6.18
N ILE A 32 7.27 7.59 4.90
CA ILE A 32 5.88 7.70 4.45
C ILE A 32 5.40 6.29 4.13
N PHE A 33 4.34 5.86 4.80
CA PHE A 33 3.67 4.59 4.57
C PHE A 33 2.39 4.83 3.79
N GLY A 34 2.24 4.15 2.67
CA GLY A 34 1.06 4.24 1.82
C GLY A 34 0.56 2.87 1.41
N GLU A 35 -0.74 2.65 1.54
CA GLU A 35 -1.42 1.50 0.95
C GLU A 35 -2.39 1.96 -0.14
N ILE A 36 -2.36 1.25 -1.26
CA ILE A 36 -3.16 1.55 -2.45
C ILE A 36 -3.85 0.27 -2.93
N ASP A 37 -5.14 0.38 -3.26
CA ASP A 37 -5.88 -0.70 -3.91
C ASP A 37 -5.40 -0.91 -5.35
N GLY A 38 -5.00 -2.13 -5.68
CA GLY A 38 -4.47 -2.49 -6.99
C GLY A 38 -5.51 -2.46 -8.11
N SER A 39 -6.81 -2.50 -7.78
CA SER A 39 -7.89 -2.39 -8.78
C SER A 39 -8.19 -0.95 -9.16
N SER A 40 -8.56 -0.14 -8.17
CA SER A 40 -9.06 1.23 -8.32
C SER A 40 -7.98 2.30 -8.18
N ARG A 41 -6.79 1.95 -7.67
CA ARG A 41 -5.75 2.89 -7.24
C ARG A 41 -6.20 3.84 -6.14
N LYS A 42 -7.27 3.51 -5.41
CA LYS A 42 -7.71 4.26 -4.25
C LYS A 42 -6.66 4.15 -3.14
N ILE A 43 -6.28 5.27 -2.56
CA ILE A 43 -5.40 5.33 -1.39
C ILE A 43 -6.21 4.88 -0.17
N MET A 44 -5.79 3.79 0.47
CA MET A 44 -6.40 3.25 1.68
C MET A 44 -5.92 4.01 2.91
N TYR A 45 -4.62 4.27 2.97
CA TYR A 45 -4.05 5.19 3.96
C TYR A 45 -2.76 5.80 3.43
N LEU A 46 -2.43 6.99 3.95
CA LEU A 46 -1.16 7.66 3.74
C LEU A 46 -0.75 8.31 5.07
N LYS A 47 0.21 7.70 5.77
CA LYS A 47 0.67 8.16 7.08
C LYS A 47 2.17 8.32 7.09
N VAL A 48 2.65 9.25 7.92
CA VAL A 48 4.08 9.50 8.10
C VAL A 48 4.45 9.06 9.51
N ALA A 49 5.53 8.29 9.63
CA ALA A 49 6.18 8.08 10.92
C ALA A 49 7.62 8.60 10.88
N ASP A 50 8.12 8.93 12.05
CA ASP A 50 9.51 9.29 12.32
C ASP A 50 10.38 8.05 12.61
N ASN A 51 9.82 6.84 12.46
CA ASN A 51 10.49 5.59 12.74
C ASN A 51 10.12 4.53 11.69
N ASN A 52 11.09 3.70 11.30
CA ASN A 52 10.88 2.59 10.38
C ASN A 52 10.58 1.29 11.13
N ARG A 53 9.65 1.34 12.09
CA ARG A 53 9.29 0.16 12.85
C ARG A 53 8.16 -0.61 12.17
N SER A 54 8.21 -1.93 12.27
CA SER A 54 7.13 -2.79 11.79
C SER A 54 5.88 -2.66 12.64
N ASP A 55 6.00 -2.31 13.92
CA ASP A 55 4.86 -2.05 14.81
C ASP A 55 4.02 -0.86 14.37
N THR A 56 4.63 0.29 14.06
CA THR A 56 3.91 1.46 13.53
C THR A 56 3.23 1.15 12.20
N HIS A 57 3.90 0.40 11.32
CA HIS A 57 3.31 -0.06 10.07
C HIS A 57 2.08 -0.94 10.28
N LEU A 58 2.13 -1.88 11.22
CA LEU A 58 1.00 -2.75 11.59
C LEU A 58 -0.17 -1.98 12.18
N VAL A 59 0.08 -0.93 12.96
CA VAL A 59 -0.98 -0.06 13.51
C VAL A 59 -1.70 0.65 12.36
N PHE A 60 -0.96 1.26 11.44
CA PHE A 60 -1.56 1.95 10.29
C PHE A 60 -2.35 1.00 9.39
N PHE A 61 -1.82 -0.20 9.16
CA PHE A 61 -2.52 -1.26 8.42
C PHE A 61 -3.82 -1.66 9.11
N ASN A 62 -3.80 -1.89 10.42
CA ASN A 62 -5.01 -2.26 11.17
C ASN A 62 -6.08 -1.16 11.15
N GLU A 63 -5.68 0.11 11.26
CA GLU A 63 -6.62 1.24 11.13
C GLU A 63 -7.27 1.26 9.74
N ALA A 64 -6.49 1.08 8.69
CA ALA A 64 -7.00 1.07 7.32
C ALA A 64 -7.93 -0.12 7.05
N VAL A 65 -7.59 -1.30 7.57
CA VAL A 65 -8.41 -2.51 7.49
C VAL A 65 -9.72 -2.36 8.25
N ASN A 66 -9.72 -1.64 9.37
CA ASN A 66 -10.95 -1.34 10.12
C ASN A 66 -11.88 -0.41 9.33
N GLU A 67 -11.32 0.59 8.63
CA GLU A 67 -12.10 1.54 7.82
C GLU A 67 -12.58 0.96 6.48
N HIS A 68 -11.73 0.19 5.79
CA HIS A 68 -11.96 -0.24 4.41
C HIS A 68 -12.30 -1.72 4.24
N GLY A 69 -12.04 -2.55 5.26
CA GLY A 69 -12.18 -4.00 5.23
C GLY A 69 -10.85 -4.74 5.05
N TYR A 70 -10.91 -6.08 5.12
CA TYR A 70 -9.73 -6.93 4.99
C TYR A 70 -9.40 -7.24 3.52
N PRO A 71 -8.19 -6.92 3.04
CA PRO A 71 -7.78 -7.29 1.69
C PRO A 71 -7.59 -8.80 1.57
N LEU A 72 -7.89 -9.35 0.39
CA LEU A 72 -7.63 -10.77 0.10
C LEU A 72 -6.14 -11.07 -0.02
N ARG A 73 -5.36 -10.11 -0.52
CA ARG A 73 -3.92 -10.28 -0.73
C ARG A 73 -3.19 -8.95 -0.60
N VAL A 74 -2.07 -8.97 0.11
CA VAL A 74 -1.17 -7.82 0.30
C VAL A 74 0.13 -8.08 -0.46
N ARG A 75 0.68 -7.04 -1.11
CA ARG A 75 1.92 -7.14 -1.87
C ARG A 75 2.85 -5.95 -1.64
#